data_AF-A0A143XYM5-F1
#
_entry.id   AF-A0A143XYM5-F1
#
_cell.length_a   1.000
_cell.length_b   1.000
_cell.length_c   1.000
_cell.angle_alpha   90.00
_cell.angle_beta   90.00
_cell.angle_gamma   90.00
#
_symmetry.space_group_name_H-M   'P 1'
#
loop_
_entity.id
_entity.type
_entity.pdbx_description
1 polymer ?
#
loop_
_entity_poly.entity_id
_entity_poly.type
_entity_poly.pdbx_seq_one_letter_code
_entity_poly.pdbx_strand_id
1 'polypeptide(L)'
;MKKSFFLLFVLIMTSSICFGQFRSKVEERFELTSIAFMLAGAPEYNQCGIRSYERDIRDWFGKYETDKSIEFMRKLNREHAIGHNAISSVAARLQIKDGIVALHPDYTLAYICKEVDTRWTEPLLAEYIAMLNRFYKKSRFAAFYSDHGELYRVAQERMDSLLGTEATDWFERFYGEALTEKVPNTYISLVNGSSNYSLGKGGVLIGLYDDESGLPNPNSYTLAPLLHEWGHHFTAPIIRKYWPQMEKAAERIAPRVEPAMNRIGYSGAWTMTVEWLNNLFANMYFKEHDPEFAAFETAMYMHLGFIWMDRSYDFMDHFYADRERYPHIEDFMPQIVAFFDYVAEQFDIIYRDFKASNPVITNIYPAPGSDITGFDRIEITFSHRMNGSWGVQRTGTGDERVEYLFDVMFDEIEWSEDGTRAYLLLDKDKIEPGTVYGLRLYPPGFCSSTHFPLDERCANLLFRTGPDRDICTEP
;
A
#
# COMPACT_ATOMS: atom_id res chain seq x y z
N MET A 1 78.34 10.10 24.06
CA MET A 1 77.26 9.09 24.03
C MET A 1 75.92 9.80 24.17
N LYS A 2 75.27 10.16 23.05
CA LYS A 2 73.90 10.69 23.01
C LYS A 2 73.09 9.75 22.13
N LYS A 3 72.19 8.97 22.73
CA LYS A 3 71.27 8.09 22.01
C LYS A 3 70.13 8.98 21.49
N SER A 4 70.10 9.23 20.19
CA SER A 4 68.93 9.79 19.51
C SER A 4 67.85 8.72 19.44
N PHE A 5 66.70 8.99 20.06
CA PHE A 5 65.48 8.21 19.91
C PHE A 5 64.72 8.79 18.71
N PHE A 6 64.64 8.05 17.61
CA PHE A 6 63.84 8.40 16.45
C PHE A 6 62.44 7.81 16.66
N LEU A 7 61.45 8.64 16.96
CA LEU A 7 60.06 8.24 17.09
C LEU A 7 59.45 8.17 15.67
N LEU A 8 59.19 6.97 15.19
CA LEU A 8 58.50 6.73 13.91
C LEU A 8 56.99 6.89 14.13
N PHE A 9 56.40 7.98 13.63
CA PHE A 9 54.96 8.21 13.65
C PHE A 9 54.34 7.47 12.46
N VAL A 10 53.80 6.27 12.71
CA VAL A 10 53.00 5.55 11.70
C VAL A 10 51.59 6.15 11.72
N LEU A 11 51.33 7.04 10.76
CA LEU A 11 50.00 7.57 10.47
C LEU A 11 49.22 6.47 9.75
N ILE A 12 48.42 5.71 10.51
CA ILE A 12 47.40 4.82 9.95
C ILE A 12 46.33 5.74 9.35
N MET A 13 46.43 6.00 8.05
CA MET A 13 45.32 6.50 7.24
C MET A 13 44.30 5.37 7.19
N THR A 14 43.40 5.33 8.17
CA THR A 14 42.11 4.67 7.98
C THR A 14 41.42 5.44 6.88
N SER A 15 41.53 4.96 5.65
CA SER A 15 40.57 5.26 4.60
C SER A 15 39.22 4.80 5.14
N SER A 16 38.48 5.71 5.78
CA SER A 16 37.05 5.58 5.92
C SER A 16 36.54 5.45 4.51
N ILE A 17 36.23 4.23 4.09
CA ILE A 17 35.35 4.01 2.95
C ILE A 17 34.04 4.63 3.42
N CYS A 18 33.84 5.89 3.06
CA CYS A 18 32.57 6.55 3.22
C CYS A 18 31.67 5.87 2.19
N PHE A 19 31.02 4.77 2.58
CA PHE A 19 29.90 4.24 1.81
C PHE A 19 28.93 5.41 1.65
N GLY A 20 28.54 5.71 0.41
CA GLY A 20 27.58 6.76 0.14
C GLY A 20 26.26 6.36 0.81
N GLN A 21 25.93 6.98 1.94
CA GLN A 21 24.68 6.72 2.62
C GLN A 21 23.52 7.03 1.67
N PHE A 22 22.53 6.14 1.67
CA PHE A 22 21.29 6.34 0.95
C PHE A 22 20.68 7.72 1.27
N ARG A 23 20.16 8.41 0.25
CA ARG A 23 19.48 9.71 0.43
C ARG A 23 18.20 9.80 -0.38
N SER A 24 17.09 9.89 0.35
CA SER A 24 15.79 10.26 -0.16
C SER A 24 15.74 11.74 -0.55
N LYS A 25 14.80 12.08 -1.43
CA LYS A 25 14.66 13.43 -2.00
C LYS A 25 13.21 13.87 -1.94
N VAL A 26 12.97 15.09 -1.45
CA VAL A 26 11.75 15.81 -1.82
C VAL A 26 12.13 16.71 -2.99
N GLU A 27 11.45 16.57 -4.12
CA GLU A 27 11.67 17.45 -5.27
C GLU A 27 10.41 18.21 -5.63
N GLU A 28 10.58 19.51 -5.87
CA GLU A 28 9.52 20.46 -6.16
C GLU A 28 8.56 20.02 -7.26
N ARG A 29 9.07 19.32 -8.28
CA ARG A 29 8.26 18.80 -9.39
C ARG A 29 7.23 17.76 -8.95
N PHE A 30 7.54 16.91 -7.97
CA PHE A 30 6.59 15.91 -7.48
C PHE A 30 5.52 16.57 -6.62
N GLU A 31 5.91 17.43 -5.68
CA GLU A 31 4.98 18.23 -4.85
C GLU A 31 4.04 19.07 -5.73
N LEU A 32 4.58 19.74 -6.75
CA LEU A 32 3.79 20.55 -7.69
C LEU A 32 2.70 19.74 -8.39
N THR A 33 3.07 18.58 -8.93
CA THR A 33 2.11 17.74 -9.63
C THR A 33 1.08 17.13 -8.69
N SER A 34 1.50 16.66 -7.51
CA SER A 34 0.59 16.07 -6.53
C SER A 34 -0.40 17.10 -5.97
N ILE A 35 0.06 18.31 -5.61
CA ILE A 35 -0.82 19.40 -5.16
C ILE A 35 -1.79 19.82 -6.26
N ALA A 36 -1.35 19.93 -7.51
CA ALA A 36 -2.24 20.28 -8.61
C ALA A 36 -3.37 19.25 -8.80
N PHE A 37 -3.07 17.96 -8.65
CA PHE A 37 -4.08 16.89 -8.75
C PHE A 37 -4.93 16.74 -7.49
N MET A 38 -4.38 17.06 -6.30
CA MET A 38 -5.17 17.20 -5.07
C MET A 38 -6.26 18.27 -5.24
N LEU A 39 -5.90 19.47 -5.72
CA LEU A 39 -6.85 20.56 -5.98
C LEU A 39 -7.84 20.25 -7.12
N ALA A 40 -7.42 19.40 -8.06
CA ALA A 40 -8.31 18.89 -9.10
C ALA A 40 -9.39 17.94 -8.55
N GLY A 41 -9.19 17.41 -7.34
CA GLY A 41 -10.05 16.41 -6.70
C GLY A 41 -9.79 14.99 -7.19
N ALA A 42 -8.57 14.68 -7.62
CA ALA A 42 -8.17 13.33 -7.98
C ALA A 42 -8.02 12.47 -6.71
N PRO A 43 -8.83 11.41 -6.52
CA PRO A 43 -8.88 10.67 -5.24
C PRO A 43 -7.54 10.09 -4.78
N GLU A 44 -6.70 9.68 -5.72
CA GLU A 44 -5.38 9.11 -5.46
C GLU A 44 -4.34 10.15 -4.98
N TYR A 45 -4.58 11.44 -5.27
CA TYR A 45 -3.73 12.55 -4.81
C TYR A 45 -4.35 13.33 -3.64
N ASN A 46 -5.61 13.07 -3.30
CA ASN A 46 -6.31 13.73 -2.19
C ASN A 46 -6.21 12.88 -0.91
N GLN A 47 -4.98 12.56 -0.51
CA GLN A 47 -4.68 11.67 0.63
C GLN A 47 -3.64 12.27 1.57
N CYS A 48 -3.46 13.60 1.59
CA CYS A 48 -2.42 14.25 2.39
C CYS A 48 -2.55 13.86 3.87
N GLY A 49 -1.60 13.04 4.33
CA GLY A 49 -1.61 12.45 5.66
C GLY A 49 -0.96 13.31 6.73
N ILE A 50 -0.44 14.48 6.36
CA ILE A 50 0.27 15.42 7.25
C ILE A 50 -0.64 16.62 7.46
N ARG A 51 -1.32 16.65 8.61
CA ARG A 51 -2.45 17.56 8.89
C ARG A 51 -2.07 19.04 8.80
N SER A 52 -0.87 19.39 9.26
CA SER A 52 -0.33 20.75 9.16
C SER A 52 -0.15 21.15 7.69
N TYR A 53 0.45 20.28 6.90
CA TYR A 53 0.74 20.51 5.50
C TYR A 53 -0.52 20.56 4.64
N GLU A 54 -1.50 19.68 4.88
CA GLU A 54 -2.80 19.75 4.21
C GLU A 54 -3.45 21.12 4.42
N ARG A 55 -3.51 21.60 5.67
CA ARG A 55 -4.09 22.91 5.98
C ARG A 55 -3.36 24.02 5.25
N ASP A 56 -2.02 24.01 5.27
CA ASP A 56 -1.21 25.05 4.64
C ASP A 56 -1.37 25.03 3.11
N ILE A 57 -1.53 23.85 2.49
CA ILE A 57 -1.92 23.70 1.08
C ILE A 57 -3.28 24.34 0.82
N ARG A 58 -4.29 24.05 1.64
CA ARG A 58 -5.66 24.57 1.43
C ARG A 58 -5.69 26.09 1.59
N ASP A 59 -5.01 26.63 2.60
CA ASP A 59 -4.93 28.06 2.87
C ASP A 59 -4.21 28.81 1.74
N TRP A 60 -3.12 28.25 1.21
CA TRP A 60 -2.36 28.88 0.15
C TRP A 60 -3.00 28.74 -1.23
N PHE A 61 -3.45 27.53 -1.58
CA PHE A 61 -3.85 27.16 -2.93
C PHE A 61 -5.36 27.05 -3.16
N GLY A 62 -6.20 27.02 -2.13
CA GLY A 62 -7.65 26.82 -2.26
C GLY A 62 -8.33 27.82 -3.20
N LYS A 63 -7.83 29.07 -3.24
CA LYS A 63 -8.30 30.11 -4.18
C LYS A 63 -8.06 29.80 -5.67
N TYR A 64 -7.30 28.76 -6.00
CA TYR A 64 -7.02 28.33 -7.38
C TYR A 64 -7.80 27.09 -7.81
N GLU A 65 -8.68 26.51 -6.98
CA GLU A 65 -9.43 25.29 -7.31
C GLU A 65 -10.28 25.41 -8.59
N THR A 66 -10.77 26.62 -8.88
CA THR A 66 -11.54 26.97 -10.08
C THR A 66 -10.69 27.71 -11.13
N ASP A 67 -9.37 27.73 -10.98
CA ASP A 67 -8.48 28.29 -12.00
C ASP A 67 -8.36 27.33 -13.18
N LYS A 68 -8.30 27.88 -14.40
CA LYS A 68 -8.20 27.11 -15.65
C LYS A 68 -7.13 26.03 -15.65
N SER A 69 -6.00 26.26 -14.98
CA SER A 69 -4.94 25.25 -14.85
C SER A 69 -5.41 24.02 -14.08
N ILE A 70 -6.15 24.22 -12.98
CA ILE A 70 -6.68 23.12 -12.14
C ILE A 70 -7.92 22.48 -12.79
N GLU A 71 -8.76 23.26 -13.45
CA GLU A 71 -9.87 22.72 -14.26
C GLU A 71 -9.35 21.79 -15.36
N PHE A 72 -8.23 22.12 -15.98
CA PHE A 72 -7.58 21.22 -16.95
C PHE A 72 -7.09 19.92 -16.30
N MET A 73 -6.46 19.97 -15.13
CA MET A 73 -6.06 18.75 -14.41
C MET A 73 -7.26 17.87 -14.04
N ARG A 74 -8.37 18.49 -13.65
CA ARG A 74 -9.64 17.81 -13.37
C ARG A 74 -10.21 17.13 -14.62
N LYS A 75 -10.11 17.79 -15.77
CA LYS A 75 -10.48 17.24 -17.07
C LYS A 75 -9.62 16.02 -17.42
N LEU A 76 -8.30 16.10 -17.25
CA LEU A 76 -7.38 14.97 -17.48
C LEU A 76 -7.80 13.73 -16.67
N ASN A 77 -8.09 13.90 -15.38
CA ASN A 77 -8.52 12.79 -14.52
C ASN A 77 -9.89 12.22 -14.92
N ARG A 78 -10.90 13.08 -15.11
CA ARG A 78 -12.30 12.63 -15.32
C ARG A 78 -12.62 12.18 -16.75
N GLU A 79 -12.07 12.85 -17.75
CA GLU A 79 -12.44 12.63 -19.16
C GLU A 79 -11.40 11.79 -19.92
N HIS A 80 -10.15 11.77 -19.45
CA HIS A 80 -9.06 11.07 -20.12
C HIS A 80 -8.48 9.91 -19.31
N ALA A 81 -8.99 9.65 -18.10
CA ALA A 81 -8.46 8.63 -17.18
C ALA A 81 -6.95 8.79 -16.91
N ILE A 82 -6.44 10.03 -16.98
CA ILE A 82 -5.06 10.37 -16.70
C ILE A 82 -4.98 10.74 -15.21
N GLY A 83 -4.51 9.77 -14.42
CA GLY A 83 -4.31 9.84 -12.97
C GLY A 83 -3.28 8.79 -12.53
N HIS A 84 -3.14 8.58 -11.22
CA HIS A 84 -2.18 7.62 -10.66
C HIS A 84 -0.77 7.79 -11.25
N ASN A 85 -0.12 6.70 -11.64
CA ASN A 85 1.25 6.68 -12.16
C ASN A 85 1.46 7.47 -13.47
N ALA A 86 0.39 7.82 -14.21
CA ALA A 86 0.54 8.67 -15.41
C ALA A 86 1.13 10.04 -15.09
N ILE A 87 0.80 10.58 -13.91
CA ILE A 87 1.23 11.91 -13.50
C ILE A 87 2.65 11.86 -12.94
N SER A 88 2.92 10.94 -12.02
CA SER A 88 4.25 10.78 -11.41
C SER A 88 5.32 10.37 -12.45
N SER A 89 4.95 9.56 -13.45
CA SER A 89 5.83 9.21 -14.56
C SER A 89 6.22 10.42 -15.41
N VAL A 90 5.31 11.36 -15.65
CA VAL A 90 5.63 12.63 -16.31
C VAL A 90 6.43 13.53 -15.38
N ALA A 91 6.05 13.64 -14.11
CA ALA A 91 6.74 14.46 -13.11
C ALA A 91 8.23 14.12 -13.00
N ALA A 92 8.57 12.83 -12.99
CA ALA A 92 9.96 12.34 -13.00
C ALA A 92 10.81 12.81 -14.19
N ARG A 93 10.14 13.31 -15.25
CA ARG A 93 10.75 13.76 -16.51
C ARG A 93 10.57 15.26 -16.73
N LEU A 94 9.98 15.97 -15.77
CA LEU A 94 9.94 17.43 -15.74
C LEU A 94 11.22 17.98 -15.11
N GLN A 95 11.52 19.22 -15.48
CA GLN A 95 12.48 20.07 -14.80
C GLN A 95 11.82 21.40 -14.42
N ILE A 96 12.27 21.96 -13.31
CA ILE A 96 11.94 23.33 -12.89
C ILE A 96 13.26 24.10 -12.91
N LYS A 97 13.39 25.04 -13.84
CA LYS A 97 14.59 25.85 -14.00
C LYS A 97 14.21 27.29 -14.28
N ASP A 98 14.84 28.22 -13.56
CA ASP A 98 14.59 29.67 -13.69
C ASP A 98 13.09 30.03 -13.58
N GLY A 99 12.37 29.33 -12.71
CA GLY A 99 10.92 29.51 -12.50
C GLY A 99 10.03 29.03 -13.65
N ILE A 100 10.56 28.16 -14.53
CA ILE A 100 9.84 27.58 -15.65
C ILE A 100 9.75 26.06 -15.45
N VAL A 101 8.52 25.55 -15.48
CA VAL A 101 8.23 24.12 -15.53
C VAL A 101 8.22 23.69 -16.99
N ALA A 102 9.06 22.70 -17.33
CA ALA A 102 9.16 22.17 -18.68
C ALA A 102 9.55 20.68 -18.67
N LEU A 103 9.39 20.01 -19.81
CA LEU A 103 9.98 18.69 -20.00
C LEU A 103 11.51 18.80 -19.97
N HIS A 104 12.19 17.86 -19.31
CA HIS A 104 13.66 17.81 -19.34
C HIS A 104 14.14 17.58 -20.79
N PRO A 105 15.24 18.22 -21.25
CA PRO A 105 15.69 18.15 -22.64
C PRO A 105 15.99 16.75 -23.17
N ASP A 106 16.27 15.80 -22.27
CA ASP A 106 16.53 14.40 -22.63
C ASP A 106 15.27 13.63 -23.08
N TYR A 107 14.09 14.23 -22.92
CA TYR A 107 12.82 13.60 -23.28
C TYR A 107 12.07 14.41 -24.33
N THR A 108 11.29 13.71 -25.15
CA THR A 108 10.36 14.30 -26.12
C THR A 108 8.93 13.92 -25.76
N LEU A 109 7.94 14.72 -26.19
CA LEU A 109 6.53 14.38 -25.99
C LEU A 109 6.20 13.00 -26.59
N ALA A 110 6.70 12.72 -27.79
CA ALA A 110 6.53 11.43 -28.46
C ALA A 110 7.06 10.25 -27.63
N TYR A 111 8.22 10.41 -26.98
CA TYR A 111 8.77 9.39 -26.10
C TYR A 111 7.85 9.13 -24.90
N ILE A 112 7.34 10.18 -24.26
CA ILE A 112 6.40 10.01 -23.14
C ILE A 112 5.16 9.24 -23.57
N CYS A 113 4.51 9.67 -24.65
CA CYS A 113 3.23 9.11 -25.10
C CYS A 113 3.35 7.68 -25.68
N LYS A 114 4.55 7.22 -26.04
CA LYS A 114 4.77 5.88 -26.63
C LYS A 114 5.43 4.90 -25.68
N GLU A 115 6.45 5.35 -24.95
CA GLU A 115 7.35 4.49 -24.20
C GLU A 115 7.16 4.59 -22.69
N VAL A 116 6.53 5.67 -22.21
CA VAL A 116 6.35 5.90 -20.76
C VAL A 116 4.92 5.61 -20.35
N ASP A 117 3.95 6.27 -20.98
CA ASP A 117 2.54 6.09 -20.65
C ASP A 117 1.64 6.48 -21.82
N THR A 118 0.98 5.47 -22.39
CA THR A 118 0.15 5.59 -23.60
C THR A 118 -1.20 6.25 -23.38
N ARG A 119 -1.57 6.58 -22.13
CA ARG A 119 -2.76 7.40 -21.84
C ARG A 119 -2.58 8.85 -22.31
N TRP A 120 -1.34 9.30 -22.46
CA TRP A 120 -1.04 10.63 -22.96
C TRP A 120 -1.08 10.69 -24.50
N THR A 121 -1.62 11.80 -25.01
CA THR A 121 -1.37 12.23 -26.39
C THR A 121 -0.45 13.44 -26.36
N GLU A 122 0.33 13.66 -27.42
CA GLU A 122 1.25 14.82 -27.47
C GLU A 122 0.54 16.17 -27.25
N PRO A 123 -0.66 16.43 -27.83
CA PRO A 123 -1.40 17.67 -27.54
C PRO A 123 -1.80 17.81 -26.07
N LEU A 124 -2.33 16.74 -25.46
CA LEU A 124 -2.73 16.76 -24.05
C LEU A 124 -1.52 16.98 -23.13
N LEU A 125 -0.40 16.32 -23.42
CA LEU A 125 0.82 16.44 -22.64
C LEU A 125 1.44 17.83 -22.75
N ALA A 126 1.46 18.41 -23.96
CA ALA A 126 1.93 19.77 -24.17
C ALA A 126 1.07 20.80 -23.41
N GLU A 127 -0.26 20.65 -23.48
CA GLU A 127 -1.19 21.52 -22.75
C GLU A 127 -1.06 21.33 -21.23
N TYR A 128 -0.89 20.09 -20.76
CA TYR A 128 -0.62 19.78 -19.35
C TYR A 128 0.59 20.53 -18.82
N ILE A 129 1.73 20.43 -19.49
CA ILE A 129 2.98 21.11 -19.07
C ILE A 129 2.78 22.63 -19.08
N ALA A 130 2.09 23.17 -20.09
CA ALA A 130 1.78 24.59 -20.16
C ALA A 130 0.87 25.05 -19.00
N MET A 131 -0.18 24.28 -18.68
CA MET A 131 -1.10 24.58 -17.57
C MET A 131 -0.43 24.44 -16.22
N LEU A 132 0.46 23.45 -16.05
CA LEU A 132 1.25 23.26 -14.84
C LEU A 132 2.23 24.41 -14.62
N ASN A 133 2.95 24.85 -15.66
CA ASN A 133 3.81 26.03 -15.61
C ASN A 133 3.02 27.32 -15.28
N ARG A 134 1.82 27.46 -15.85
CA ARG A 134 0.93 28.59 -15.54
C ARG A 134 0.49 28.55 -14.07
N PHE A 135 0.10 27.39 -13.55
CA PHE A 135 -0.25 27.22 -12.14
C PHE A 135 0.94 27.58 -11.25
N TYR A 136 2.11 26.98 -11.49
CA TYR A 136 3.35 27.22 -10.76
C TYR A 136 3.66 28.71 -10.58
N LYS A 137 3.61 29.48 -11.68
CA LYS A 137 3.85 30.93 -11.65
C LYS A 137 2.75 31.70 -10.93
N LYS A 138 1.48 31.40 -11.24
CA LYS A 138 0.32 32.13 -10.70
C LYS A 138 0.12 31.88 -9.20
N SER A 139 0.43 30.67 -8.74
CA SER A 139 0.30 30.27 -7.34
C SER A 139 1.50 30.62 -6.48
N ARG A 140 2.58 31.15 -7.09
CA ARG A 140 3.88 31.37 -6.42
C ARG A 140 4.37 30.10 -5.75
N PHE A 141 4.25 28.96 -6.45
CA PHE A 141 4.53 27.64 -5.90
C PHE A 141 5.94 27.53 -5.30
N ALA A 142 6.94 28.11 -5.95
CA ALA A 142 8.32 28.14 -5.44
C ALA A 142 8.46 28.73 -4.04
N ALA A 143 7.66 29.75 -3.71
CA ALA A 143 7.66 30.35 -2.37
C ALA A 143 7.07 29.38 -1.36
N PHE A 144 5.91 28.79 -1.68
CA PHE A 144 5.29 27.77 -0.85
C PHE A 144 6.24 26.59 -0.60
N TYR A 145 6.87 26.05 -1.64
CA TYR A 145 7.84 24.95 -1.51
C TYR A 145 9.04 25.35 -0.63
N SER A 146 9.60 26.54 -0.85
CA SER A 146 10.71 27.03 -0.03
C SER A 146 10.33 27.22 1.45
N ASP A 147 9.11 27.68 1.73
CA ASP A 147 8.62 27.92 3.09
C ASP A 147 8.45 26.61 3.89
N HIS A 148 8.30 25.47 3.21
CA HIS A 148 8.16 24.14 3.84
C HIS A 148 9.47 23.33 3.86
N GLY A 149 10.61 23.94 3.55
CA GLY A 149 11.90 23.27 3.48
C GLY A 149 12.29 22.49 4.76
N GLU A 150 11.89 22.98 5.93
CA GLU A 150 12.13 22.29 7.20
C GLU A 150 11.30 21.00 7.33
N LEU A 151 10.04 21.02 6.90
CA LEU A 151 9.17 19.85 6.91
C LEU A 151 9.71 18.77 5.97
N TYR A 152 10.17 19.17 4.79
CA TYR A 152 10.81 18.28 3.83
C TYR A 152 12.11 17.70 4.38
N ARG A 153 12.95 18.51 5.05
CA ARG A 153 14.17 18.06 5.70
C ARG A 153 13.87 16.98 6.74
N VAL A 154 12.87 17.18 7.60
CA VAL A 154 12.45 16.18 8.59
C VAL A 154 12.01 14.87 7.93
N ALA A 155 11.23 14.95 6.85
CA ALA A 155 10.81 13.76 6.11
C ALA A 155 12.01 12.99 5.54
N GLN A 156 12.96 13.70 4.93
CA GLN A 156 14.17 13.09 4.36
C GLN A 156 15.04 12.46 5.45
N GLU A 157 15.31 13.17 6.55
CA GLU A 157 16.15 12.64 7.64
C GLU A 157 15.56 11.40 8.28
N ARG A 158 14.24 11.37 8.52
CA ARG A 158 13.56 10.19 9.06
C ARG A 158 13.55 9.03 8.07
N MET A 159 13.35 9.30 6.78
CA MET A 159 13.38 8.25 5.74
C MET A 159 14.80 7.70 5.56
N ASP A 160 15.82 8.56 5.54
CA ASP A 160 17.23 8.17 5.42
C ASP A 160 17.71 7.40 6.65
N SER A 161 17.16 7.70 7.84
CA SER A 161 17.39 6.92 9.05
C SER A 161 16.73 5.55 8.99
N LEU A 162 15.49 5.47 8.47
CA LEU A 162 14.77 4.20 8.30
C LEU A 162 15.45 3.30 7.26
N LEU A 163 15.95 3.90 6.18
CA LEU A 163 16.74 3.26 5.12
C LEU A 163 18.24 3.20 5.43
N GLY A 164 18.62 3.44 6.69
CA GLY A 164 20.01 3.43 7.11
C GLY A 164 20.74 2.15 6.72
N THR A 165 22.02 2.09 7.05
CA THR A 165 22.95 1.03 6.64
C THR A 165 22.41 -0.40 6.82
N GLU A 166 21.54 -0.65 7.81
CA GLU A 166 20.97 -1.99 8.01
C GLU A 166 20.10 -2.47 6.83
N ALA A 167 19.25 -1.62 6.26
CA ALA A 167 18.41 -2.02 5.13
C ALA A 167 19.26 -2.34 3.90
N THR A 168 20.26 -1.51 3.62
CA THR A 168 21.17 -1.75 2.50
C THR A 168 22.03 -3.00 2.73
N ASP A 169 22.61 -3.15 3.92
CA ASP A 169 23.46 -4.30 4.22
C ASP A 169 22.66 -5.60 4.20
N TRP A 170 21.40 -5.58 4.65
CA TRP A 170 20.51 -6.73 4.56
C TRP A 170 20.31 -7.16 3.10
N PHE A 171 20.02 -6.22 2.20
CA PHE A 171 19.84 -6.51 0.76
C PHE A 171 21.10 -7.15 0.17
N GLU A 172 22.28 -6.60 0.45
CA GLU A 172 23.54 -7.16 -0.07
C GLU A 172 23.81 -8.56 0.48
N ARG A 173 23.55 -8.80 1.77
CA ARG A 173 23.68 -10.14 2.37
C ARG A 173 22.68 -11.14 1.80
N PHE A 174 21.44 -10.69 1.55
CA PHE A 174 20.36 -11.54 1.06
C PHE A 174 20.57 -11.92 -0.41
N TYR A 175 20.88 -10.94 -1.28
CA TYR A 175 21.04 -11.18 -2.71
C TYR A 175 22.46 -11.55 -3.15
N GLY A 176 23.48 -11.24 -2.34
CA GLY A 176 24.88 -11.47 -2.71
C GLY A 176 25.45 -10.47 -3.71
N GLU A 177 24.71 -9.38 -3.96
CA GLU A 177 25.08 -8.33 -4.89
C GLU A 177 25.04 -6.96 -4.21
N ALA A 178 26.03 -6.12 -4.49
CA ALA A 178 26.07 -4.77 -3.95
C ALA A 178 24.91 -3.92 -4.48
N LEU A 179 24.33 -3.10 -3.61
CA LEU A 179 23.25 -2.17 -3.95
C LEU A 179 23.75 -0.93 -4.71
N THR A 180 25.04 -0.63 -4.59
CA THR A 180 25.66 0.66 -4.94
C THR A 180 25.45 1.16 -6.37
N GLU A 181 25.17 0.27 -7.34
CA GLU A 181 24.89 0.64 -8.74
C GLU A 181 23.42 0.47 -9.15
N LYS A 182 22.59 -0.11 -8.27
CA LYS A 182 21.22 -0.54 -8.59
C LYS A 182 20.13 0.14 -7.77
N VAL A 183 20.46 0.94 -6.75
CA VAL A 183 19.43 1.60 -5.93
C VAL A 183 18.66 2.64 -6.74
N PRO A 184 17.35 2.46 -6.96
CA PRO A 184 16.54 3.47 -7.61
C PRO A 184 16.38 4.67 -6.66
N ASN A 185 16.29 5.90 -7.19
CA ASN A 185 16.08 7.08 -6.35
C ASN A 185 14.81 6.93 -5.50
N THR A 186 14.83 7.31 -4.22
CA THR A 186 13.60 7.45 -3.43
C THR A 186 13.21 8.90 -3.38
N TYR A 187 12.03 9.20 -3.91
CA TYR A 187 11.40 10.50 -3.82
C TYR A 187 10.27 10.45 -2.79
N ILE A 188 10.10 11.52 -2.04
CA ILE A 188 9.02 11.69 -1.07
C ILE A 188 8.07 12.76 -1.61
N SER A 189 6.77 12.46 -1.56
CA SER A 189 5.69 13.44 -1.74
C SER A 189 4.82 13.46 -0.50
N LEU A 190 4.83 14.56 0.24
CA LEU A 190 4.07 14.70 1.49
C LEU A 190 2.55 14.71 1.26
N VAL A 191 2.10 14.97 0.03
CA VAL A 191 0.68 15.00 -0.33
C VAL A 191 0.11 13.61 -0.63
N ASN A 192 0.95 12.64 -0.99
CA ASN A 192 0.46 11.39 -1.55
C ASN A 192 -0.12 10.42 -0.52
N GLY A 193 0.10 10.63 0.79
CA GLY A 193 -0.41 9.73 1.83
C GLY A 193 -0.02 8.28 1.60
N SER A 194 -1.02 7.39 1.47
CA SER A 194 -0.78 5.97 1.19
C SER A 194 -0.36 5.64 -0.25
N SER A 195 -0.46 6.61 -1.17
CA SER A 195 -0.19 6.37 -2.59
C SER A 195 1.30 6.39 -2.93
N ASN A 196 1.78 5.29 -3.50
CA ASN A 196 3.17 5.09 -3.92
C ASN A 196 3.24 4.78 -5.41
N TYR A 197 4.29 5.24 -6.09
CA TYR A 197 4.43 5.05 -7.55
C TYR A 197 5.84 4.64 -7.94
N SER A 198 5.96 3.52 -8.65
CA SER A 198 7.16 3.18 -9.40
C SER A 198 7.40 4.17 -10.53
N LEU A 199 8.63 4.66 -10.66
CA LEU A 199 9.06 5.57 -11.74
C LEU A 199 9.94 4.81 -12.75
N GLY A 200 9.78 3.48 -12.81
CA GLY A 200 10.67 2.57 -13.54
C GLY A 200 12.09 2.69 -13.02
N LYS A 201 13.08 2.73 -13.93
CA LYS A 201 14.50 2.92 -13.56
C LYS A 201 14.79 4.28 -12.88
N GLY A 202 13.83 5.20 -12.87
CA GLY A 202 14.02 6.55 -12.34
C GLY A 202 13.96 6.64 -10.82
N GLY A 203 13.29 5.70 -10.15
CA GLY A 203 13.03 5.79 -8.71
C GLY A 203 11.69 5.21 -8.28
N VAL A 204 11.36 5.43 -7.02
CA VAL A 204 10.01 5.28 -6.47
C VAL A 204 9.61 6.59 -5.79
N LEU A 205 8.35 6.97 -5.93
CA LEU A 205 7.74 8.11 -5.24
C LEU A 205 6.87 7.59 -4.11
N ILE A 206 7.20 7.94 -2.87
CA ILE A 206 6.56 7.46 -1.64
C ILE A 206 5.77 8.60 -0.99
N GLY A 207 4.55 8.28 -0.53
CA GLY A 207 3.75 9.16 0.32
C GLY A 207 3.97 8.92 1.81
N LEU A 208 3.64 9.91 2.65
CA LEU A 208 3.82 9.83 4.11
C LEU A 208 2.58 10.31 4.86
N TYR A 209 2.45 9.84 6.11
CA TYR A 209 1.53 10.35 7.12
C TYR A 209 2.30 11.07 8.23
N ASP A 210 1.62 11.88 9.04
CA ASP A 210 2.20 12.43 10.25
C ASP A 210 2.22 11.44 11.43
N ASP A 211 3.11 11.70 12.39
CA ASP A 211 3.08 11.10 13.72
C ASP A 211 2.10 11.85 14.64
N GLU A 212 2.01 11.43 15.91
CA GLU A 212 1.20 12.09 16.93
C GLU A 212 1.56 13.57 17.12
N SER A 213 2.80 13.97 16.83
CA SER A 213 3.28 15.35 16.90
C SER A 213 3.00 16.19 15.65
N GLY A 214 2.44 15.58 14.60
CA GLY A 214 2.14 16.25 13.34
C GLY A 214 3.34 16.35 12.38
N LEU A 215 4.39 15.54 12.58
CA LEU A 215 5.59 15.52 11.74
C LEU A 215 5.63 14.30 10.80
N PRO A 216 6.22 14.39 9.59
CA PRO A 216 6.28 13.29 8.64
C PRO A 216 6.89 12.03 9.25
N ASN A 217 6.23 10.89 9.10
CA ASN A 217 6.55 9.66 9.81
C ASN A 217 6.72 8.45 8.87
N PRO A 218 7.90 8.28 8.26
CA PRO A 218 8.29 7.03 7.62
C PRO A 218 8.28 5.88 8.64
N ASN A 219 7.69 4.75 8.25
CA ASN A 219 7.55 3.54 9.06
C ASN A 219 7.55 2.27 8.18
N SER A 220 7.31 1.10 8.77
CA SER A 220 7.27 -0.19 8.04
C SER A 220 6.30 -0.19 6.85
N TYR A 221 5.13 0.46 6.95
CA TYR A 221 4.18 0.59 5.84
C TYR A 221 4.73 1.40 4.66
N THR A 222 5.59 2.38 4.93
CA THR A 222 6.27 3.16 3.87
C THR A 222 7.50 2.43 3.32
N LEU A 223 8.14 1.62 4.16
CA LEU A 223 9.33 0.85 3.80
C LEU A 223 8.98 -0.35 2.91
N ALA A 224 7.86 -1.03 3.16
CA ALA A 224 7.45 -2.21 2.41
C ALA A 224 7.37 -2.01 0.89
N PRO A 225 6.62 -1.02 0.37
CA PRO A 225 6.58 -0.76 -1.08
C PRO A 225 7.95 -0.34 -1.63
N LEU A 226 8.77 0.33 -0.82
CA LEU A 226 10.11 0.73 -1.23
C LEU A 226 11.05 -0.47 -1.42
N LEU A 227 11.09 -1.39 -0.44
CA LEU A 227 11.88 -2.62 -0.56
C LEU A 227 11.35 -3.53 -1.67
N HIS A 228 10.03 -3.58 -1.88
CA HIS A 228 9.43 -4.26 -3.02
C HIS A 228 9.98 -3.71 -4.35
N GLU A 229 9.90 -2.39 -4.57
CA GLU A 229 10.37 -1.79 -5.83
C GLU A 229 11.89 -1.97 -6.03
N TRP A 230 12.68 -1.90 -4.94
CA TRP A 230 14.10 -2.19 -4.99
C TRP A 230 14.38 -3.65 -5.34
N GLY A 231 13.60 -4.56 -4.76
CA GLY A 231 13.66 -6.00 -4.99
C GLY A 231 13.57 -6.37 -6.46
N HIS A 232 12.73 -5.69 -7.25
CA HIS A 232 12.57 -5.99 -8.68
C HIS A 232 13.88 -5.93 -9.48
N HIS A 233 14.86 -5.11 -9.06
CA HIS A 233 16.19 -5.03 -9.70
C HIS A 233 17.04 -6.30 -9.51
N PHE A 234 16.77 -7.09 -8.46
CA PHE A 234 17.50 -8.30 -8.09
C PHE A 234 16.67 -9.56 -8.38
N THR A 235 15.40 -9.55 -7.98
CA THR A 235 14.46 -10.65 -8.13
C THR A 235 14.20 -10.98 -9.60
N ALA A 236 13.97 -9.99 -10.46
CA ALA A 236 13.61 -10.26 -11.85
C ALA A 236 14.72 -10.98 -12.65
N PRO A 237 16.01 -10.63 -12.54
CA PRO A 237 17.11 -11.44 -13.08
C PRO A 237 17.11 -12.89 -12.59
N ILE A 238 16.94 -13.12 -11.29
CA ILE A 238 16.89 -14.46 -10.70
C ILE A 238 15.75 -15.26 -11.33
N ILE A 239 14.54 -14.68 -11.38
CA ILE A 239 13.37 -15.39 -11.93
C ILE A 239 13.57 -15.71 -13.41
N ARG A 240 14.13 -14.81 -14.22
CA ARG A 240 14.43 -15.12 -15.64
C ARG A 240 15.33 -16.35 -15.78
N LYS A 241 16.29 -16.54 -14.88
CA LYS A 241 17.20 -17.69 -14.88
C LYS A 241 16.48 -18.99 -14.53
N TYR A 242 15.57 -18.97 -13.55
CA TYR A 242 14.86 -20.16 -13.06
C TYR A 242 13.49 -20.41 -13.73
N TRP A 243 13.01 -19.47 -14.55
CA TRP A 243 11.70 -19.53 -15.21
C TRP A 243 11.42 -20.85 -15.95
N PRO A 244 12.36 -21.43 -16.73
CA PRO A 244 12.09 -22.69 -17.43
C PRO A 244 11.71 -23.86 -16.50
N GLN A 245 12.06 -23.77 -15.22
CA GLN A 245 11.73 -24.78 -14.21
C GLN A 245 10.42 -24.43 -13.47
N MET A 246 10.07 -23.15 -13.38
CA MET A 246 8.88 -22.67 -12.67
C MET A 246 7.64 -22.55 -13.54
N GLU A 247 7.80 -22.36 -14.85
CA GLU A 247 6.72 -22.05 -15.80
C GLU A 247 5.55 -23.02 -15.70
N LYS A 248 5.84 -24.33 -15.68
CA LYS A 248 4.80 -25.37 -15.59
C LYS A 248 3.97 -25.27 -14.31
N ALA A 249 4.60 -25.01 -13.16
CA ALA A 249 3.90 -24.80 -11.90
C ALA A 249 3.08 -23.50 -11.94
N ALA A 250 3.69 -22.42 -12.46
CA ALA A 250 3.06 -21.12 -12.59
C ALA A 250 1.80 -21.18 -13.46
N GLU A 251 1.85 -21.85 -14.61
CA GLU A 251 0.71 -22.02 -15.53
C GLU A 251 -0.43 -22.87 -14.93
N ARG A 252 -0.12 -23.77 -13.99
CA ARG A 252 -1.15 -24.52 -13.24
C ARG A 252 -1.83 -23.67 -12.18
N ILE A 253 -1.10 -22.75 -11.56
CA ILE A 253 -1.58 -21.93 -10.44
C ILE A 253 -2.33 -20.69 -10.95
N ALA A 254 -1.78 -19.99 -11.96
CA ALA A 254 -2.28 -18.68 -12.38
C ALA A 254 -3.79 -18.63 -12.68
N PRO A 255 -4.38 -19.59 -13.44
CA PRO A 255 -5.82 -19.59 -13.69
C PRO A 255 -6.67 -19.72 -12.42
N ARG A 256 -6.12 -20.28 -11.34
CA ARG A 256 -6.82 -20.52 -10.07
C ARG A 256 -6.91 -19.27 -9.19
N VAL A 257 -6.04 -18.29 -9.43
CA VAL A 257 -5.99 -17.02 -8.69
C VAL A 257 -6.21 -15.80 -9.58
N GLU A 258 -6.41 -16.02 -10.89
CA GLU A 258 -6.59 -14.97 -11.90
C GLU A 258 -7.63 -13.91 -11.51
N PRO A 259 -8.82 -14.25 -10.95
CA PRO A 259 -9.77 -13.21 -10.53
C PRO A 259 -9.23 -12.28 -9.45
N ALA A 260 -8.38 -12.77 -8.55
CA ALA A 260 -7.74 -11.94 -7.52
C ALA A 260 -6.59 -11.11 -8.12
N MET A 261 -5.75 -11.72 -8.95
CA MET A 261 -4.64 -11.05 -9.65
C MET A 261 -5.14 -9.91 -10.54
N ASN A 262 -6.21 -10.13 -11.31
CA ASN A 262 -6.77 -9.11 -12.19
C ASN A 262 -7.30 -7.89 -11.42
N ARG A 263 -7.79 -8.05 -10.18
CA ARG A 263 -8.24 -6.91 -9.35
C ARG A 263 -7.11 -5.98 -8.94
N ILE A 264 -5.88 -6.49 -8.89
CA ILE A 264 -4.68 -5.72 -8.55
C ILE A 264 -3.84 -5.39 -9.81
N GLY A 265 -4.41 -5.60 -11.00
CA GLY A 265 -3.77 -5.27 -12.28
C GLY A 265 -2.71 -6.27 -12.75
N TYR A 266 -2.60 -7.43 -12.09
CA TYR A 266 -1.66 -8.49 -12.49
C TYR A 266 -2.33 -9.49 -13.43
N SER A 267 -1.63 -9.87 -14.49
CA SER A 267 -2.09 -10.86 -15.46
C SER A 267 -0.98 -11.80 -15.89
N GLY A 268 -1.34 -13.09 -16.00
CA GLY A 268 -0.46 -14.15 -16.48
C GLY A 268 0.46 -14.76 -15.42
N ALA A 269 0.95 -15.96 -15.75
CA ALA A 269 1.80 -16.77 -14.88
C ALA A 269 3.14 -16.12 -14.54
N TRP A 270 3.74 -15.42 -15.50
CA TRP A 270 4.99 -14.68 -15.32
C TRP A 270 4.83 -13.59 -14.24
N THR A 271 3.89 -12.67 -14.43
CA THR A 271 3.64 -11.55 -13.52
C THR A 271 3.33 -12.06 -12.12
N MET A 272 2.42 -13.04 -11.99
CA MET A 272 2.10 -13.64 -10.69
C MET A 272 3.35 -14.19 -9.99
N THR A 273 4.23 -14.90 -10.72
CA THR A 273 5.43 -15.51 -10.11
C THR A 273 6.45 -14.45 -9.71
N VAL A 274 6.65 -13.42 -10.54
CA VAL A 274 7.54 -12.29 -10.24
C VAL A 274 7.08 -11.57 -8.99
N GLU A 275 5.81 -11.19 -8.94
CA GLU A 275 5.26 -10.44 -7.82
C GLU A 275 5.19 -11.28 -6.55
N TRP A 276 4.87 -12.58 -6.64
CA TRP A 276 4.92 -13.48 -5.48
C TRP A 276 6.31 -13.53 -4.85
N LEU A 277 7.35 -13.83 -5.64
CA LEU A 277 8.71 -13.94 -5.11
C LEU A 277 9.24 -12.59 -4.63
N ASN A 278 8.93 -11.51 -5.34
CA ASN A 278 9.37 -10.19 -4.93
C ASN A 278 8.74 -9.77 -3.59
N ASN A 279 7.44 -10.02 -3.41
CA ASN A 279 6.74 -9.83 -2.14
C ASN A 279 7.32 -10.71 -1.03
N LEU A 280 7.56 -12.00 -1.31
CA LEU A 280 8.17 -12.92 -0.35
C LEU A 280 9.54 -12.42 0.11
N PHE A 281 10.42 -12.07 -0.83
CA PHE A 281 11.77 -11.63 -0.52
C PHE A 281 11.78 -10.29 0.22
N ALA A 282 10.97 -9.33 -0.19
CA ALA A 282 10.81 -8.08 0.58
C ALA A 282 10.31 -8.37 2.00
N ASN A 283 9.38 -9.31 2.18
CA ASN A 283 8.86 -9.66 3.50
C ASN A 283 9.87 -10.37 4.40
N MET A 284 10.92 -10.97 3.85
CA MET A 284 12.02 -11.54 4.62
C MET A 284 12.82 -10.48 5.38
N TYR A 285 12.86 -9.24 4.89
CA TYR A 285 13.42 -8.13 5.66
C TYR A 285 12.63 -7.90 6.95
N PHE A 286 11.30 -7.84 6.85
CA PHE A 286 10.43 -7.63 8.00
C PHE A 286 10.44 -8.83 8.95
N LYS A 287 10.62 -10.06 8.46
CA LYS A 287 10.82 -11.23 9.34
C LYS A 287 11.94 -11.03 10.36
N GLU A 288 13.02 -10.35 9.96
CA GLU A 288 14.19 -10.08 10.82
C GLU A 288 14.05 -8.81 11.67
N HIS A 289 13.26 -7.82 11.22
CA HIS A 289 13.25 -6.46 11.81
C HIS A 289 11.92 -6.04 12.44
N ASP A 290 10.80 -6.57 11.94
CA ASP A 290 9.43 -6.26 12.37
C ASP A 290 8.51 -7.48 12.14
N PRO A 291 8.61 -8.53 12.96
CA PRO A 291 7.88 -9.79 12.74
C PRO A 291 6.36 -9.65 12.81
N GLU A 292 5.86 -8.66 13.56
CA GLU A 292 4.42 -8.36 13.64
C GLU A 292 3.94 -7.79 12.31
N PHE A 293 4.65 -6.81 11.75
CA PHE A 293 4.36 -6.30 10.42
C PHE A 293 4.53 -7.36 9.33
N ALA A 294 5.53 -8.25 9.44
CA ALA A 294 5.72 -9.35 8.50
C ALA A 294 4.54 -10.34 8.47
N ALA A 295 3.93 -10.60 9.63
CA ALA A 295 2.72 -11.41 9.75
C ALA A 295 1.51 -10.71 9.13
N PHE A 296 1.36 -9.41 9.38
CA PHE A 296 0.33 -8.58 8.74
C PHE A 296 0.45 -8.59 7.21
N GLU A 297 1.63 -8.31 6.67
CA GLU A 297 1.93 -8.30 5.23
C GLU A 297 1.65 -9.67 4.59
N THR A 298 2.07 -10.76 5.25
CA THR A 298 1.78 -12.13 4.79
C THR A 298 0.29 -12.35 4.59
N ALA A 299 -0.54 -11.99 5.56
CA ALA A 299 -1.99 -12.12 5.46
C ALA A 299 -2.56 -11.21 4.34
N MET A 300 -2.03 -10.00 4.18
CA MET A 300 -2.43 -9.09 3.10
C MET A 300 -2.14 -9.68 1.72
N TYR A 301 -0.93 -10.20 1.47
CA TYR A 301 -0.59 -10.84 0.20
C TYR A 301 -1.48 -12.04 -0.11
N MET A 302 -1.88 -12.82 0.90
CA MET A 302 -2.83 -13.91 0.70
C MET A 302 -4.19 -13.42 0.20
N HIS A 303 -4.71 -12.29 0.71
CA HIS A 303 -5.99 -11.71 0.22
C HIS A 303 -5.88 -11.09 -1.17
N LEU A 304 -4.70 -10.60 -1.52
CA LEU A 304 -4.39 -10.16 -2.89
C LEU A 304 -4.28 -11.33 -3.87
N GLY A 305 -4.31 -12.57 -3.37
CA GLY A 305 -4.42 -13.81 -4.15
C GLY A 305 -3.17 -14.69 -4.12
N PHE A 306 -2.11 -14.30 -3.40
CA PHE A 306 -0.93 -15.13 -3.14
C PHE A 306 -1.20 -16.08 -1.98
N ILE A 307 -2.23 -16.94 -2.10
CA ILE A 307 -2.78 -17.72 -0.99
C ILE A 307 -1.80 -18.74 -0.36
N TRP A 308 -0.63 -18.94 -0.95
CA TRP A 308 0.46 -19.77 -0.41
C TRP A 308 1.58 -18.94 0.24
N MET A 309 1.41 -17.63 0.44
CA MET A 309 2.43 -16.76 1.02
C MET A 309 2.87 -17.19 2.42
N ASP A 310 1.93 -17.56 3.29
CA ASP A 310 2.23 -18.05 4.65
C ASP A 310 3.15 -19.28 4.63
N ARG A 311 2.80 -20.29 3.80
CA ARG A 311 3.68 -21.46 3.60
C ARG A 311 5.03 -21.09 2.97
N SER A 312 5.07 -20.06 2.13
CA SER A 312 6.31 -19.57 1.53
C SER A 312 7.20 -18.90 2.58
N TYR A 313 6.59 -18.11 3.47
CA TYR A 313 7.24 -17.41 4.57
C TYR A 313 7.86 -18.39 5.58
N ASP A 314 7.14 -19.47 5.90
CA ASP A 314 7.66 -20.57 6.73
C ASP A 314 8.76 -21.35 6.02
N PHE A 315 8.58 -21.64 4.72
CA PHE A 315 9.58 -22.37 3.94
C PHE A 315 10.95 -21.66 3.90
N MET A 316 10.95 -20.34 3.99
CA MET A 316 12.17 -19.54 4.09
C MET A 316 12.98 -19.80 5.36
N ASP A 317 12.43 -20.42 6.42
CA ASP A 317 13.21 -20.80 7.59
C ASP A 317 14.36 -21.76 7.23
N HIS A 318 14.19 -22.57 6.17
CA HIS A 318 15.25 -23.45 5.68
C HIS A 318 16.42 -22.70 5.02
N PHE A 319 16.16 -21.55 4.40
CA PHE A 319 17.22 -20.66 3.90
C PHE A 319 18.05 -20.12 5.07
N TYR A 320 17.38 -19.66 6.13
CA TYR A 320 18.04 -19.11 7.31
C TYR A 320 18.74 -20.18 8.18
N ALA A 321 18.23 -21.40 8.20
CA ALA A 321 18.81 -22.49 9.01
C ALA A 321 20.14 -23.04 8.47
N ASP A 322 20.41 -22.88 7.17
CA ASP A 322 21.62 -23.42 6.51
C ASP A 322 22.30 -22.38 5.60
N ARG A 323 22.65 -21.23 6.18
CA ARG A 323 23.31 -20.12 5.47
C ARG A 323 24.73 -20.45 4.98
N GLU A 324 25.38 -21.47 5.52
CA GLU A 324 26.66 -21.95 4.97
C GLU A 324 26.47 -22.59 3.60
N ARG A 325 25.41 -23.39 3.43
CA ARG A 325 25.04 -23.97 2.14
C ARG A 325 24.34 -22.97 1.21
N TYR A 326 23.59 -22.04 1.78
CA TYR A 326 22.85 -21.01 1.06
C TYR A 326 23.28 -19.60 1.49
N PRO A 327 24.48 -19.14 1.07
CA PRO A 327 24.94 -17.80 1.41
C PRO A 327 23.97 -16.70 0.96
N HIS A 328 23.40 -16.84 -0.25
CA HIS A 328 22.49 -15.87 -0.86
C HIS A 328 21.21 -16.54 -1.37
N ILE A 329 20.16 -15.76 -1.59
CA ILE A 329 18.85 -16.27 -1.97
C ILE A 329 18.89 -17.07 -3.29
N GLU A 330 19.77 -16.69 -4.22
CA GLU A 330 19.93 -17.41 -5.48
C GLU A 330 20.41 -18.86 -5.27
N ASP A 331 21.25 -19.11 -4.27
CA ASP A 331 21.71 -20.46 -3.91
C ASP A 331 20.55 -21.35 -3.43
N PHE A 332 19.52 -20.73 -2.85
CA PHE A 332 18.32 -21.40 -2.35
C PHE A 332 17.22 -21.59 -3.40
N MET A 333 17.31 -20.92 -4.56
CA MET A 333 16.29 -21.01 -5.62
C MET A 333 15.93 -22.43 -6.06
N PRO A 334 16.85 -23.42 -6.15
CA PRO A 334 16.46 -24.80 -6.46
C PRO A 334 15.46 -25.39 -5.45
N GLN A 335 15.50 -24.99 -4.18
CA GLN A 335 14.51 -25.39 -3.18
C GLN A 335 13.18 -24.65 -3.36
N ILE A 336 13.23 -23.35 -3.69
CA ILE A 336 12.03 -22.56 -4.01
C ILE A 336 11.29 -23.12 -5.23
N VAL A 337 12.01 -23.54 -6.28
CA VAL A 337 11.43 -24.19 -7.45
C VAL A 337 10.70 -25.47 -7.04
N ALA A 338 11.35 -26.35 -6.27
CA ALA A 338 10.74 -27.60 -5.80
C ALA A 338 9.53 -27.35 -4.89
N PHE A 339 9.58 -26.32 -4.05
CA PHE A 339 8.46 -25.88 -3.23
C PHE A 339 7.29 -25.39 -4.10
N PHE A 340 7.57 -24.62 -5.16
CA PHE A 340 6.54 -24.10 -6.04
C PHE A 340 5.85 -25.21 -6.85
N ASP A 341 6.60 -26.22 -7.29
CA ASP A 341 6.04 -27.46 -7.86
C ASP A 341 5.10 -28.16 -6.87
N TYR A 342 5.52 -28.31 -5.60
CA TYR A 342 4.69 -28.88 -4.54
C TYR A 342 3.41 -28.06 -4.29
N VAL A 343 3.52 -26.73 -4.27
CA VAL A 343 2.36 -25.81 -4.17
C VAL A 343 1.38 -26.05 -5.31
N ALA A 344 1.87 -26.18 -6.55
CA ALA A 344 1.01 -26.44 -7.71
C ALA A 344 0.31 -27.81 -7.64
N GLU A 345 0.96 -28.82 -7.04
CA GLU A 345 0.38 -30.15 -6.81
C GLU A 345 -0.65 -30.16 -5.68
N GLN A 346 -0.43 -29.39 -4.62
CA GLN A 346 -1.28 -29.36 -3.42
C GLN A 346 -2.25 -28.18 -3.40
N PHE A 347 -2.47 -27.52 -4.54
CA PHE A 347 -3.19 -26.24 -4.57
C PHE A 347 -4.63 -26.32 -4.03
N ASP A 348 -5.32 -27.45 -4.20
CA ASP A 348 -6.66 -27.66 -3.61
C ASP A 348 -6.66 -27.62 -2.09
N ILE A 349 -5.63 -28.21 -1.47
CA ILE A 349 -5.44 -28.19 -0.02
C ILE A 349 -5.13 -26.76 0.43
N ILE A 350 -4.19 -26.09 -0.25
CA ILE A 350 -3.82 -24.70 0.06
C ILE A 350 -5.05 -23.78 -0.03
N TYR A 351 -5.85 -23.93 -1.08
CA TYR A 351 -7.07 -23.14 -1.27
C TYR A 351 -8.09 -23.35 -0.16
N ARG A 352 -8.32 -24.61 0.22
CA ARG A 352 -9.23 -24.94 1.33
C ARG A 352 -8.73 -24.37 2.66
N ASP A 353 -7.43 -24.50 2.93
CA ASP A 353 -6.84 -24.03 4.19
C ASP A 353 -6.89 -22.50 4.26
N PHE A 354 -6.58 -21.79 3.16
CA PHE A 354 -6.78 -20.34 3.06
C PHE A 354 -8.22 -19.92 3.37
N LYS A 355 -9.21 -20.62 2.79
CA LYS A 355 -10.63 -20.35 3.07
C LYS A 355 -11.01 -20.60 4.53
N ALA A 356 -10.35 -21.53 5.21
CA ALA A 356 -10.56 -21.80 6.63
C ALA A 356 -9.93 -20.74 7.55
N SER A 357 -8.86 -20.07 7.09
CA SER A 357 -8.22 -18.97 7.82
C SER A 357 -9.09 -17.70 7.88
N ASN A 358 -10.03 -17.51 6.93
CA ASN A 358 -10.99 -16.40 7.02
C ASN A 358 -11.99 -16.64 8.17
N PRO A 359 -12.15 -15.71 9.12
CA PRO A 359 -13.22 -15.78 10.10
C PRO A 359 -14.59 -15.84 9.43
N VAL A 360 -15.51 -16.58 10.03
CA VAL A 360 -16.92 -16.62 9.65
C VAL A 360 -17.77 -16.28 10.86
N ILE A 361 -18.95 -15.72 10.62
CA ILE A 361 -19.95 -15.57 11.68
C ILE A 361 -20.56 -16.95 11.95
N THR A 362 -20.44 -17.44 13.18
CA THR A 362 -20.98 -18.75 13.59
C THR A 362 -22.33 -18.62 14.26
N ASN A 363 -22.65 -17.46 14.84
CA ASN A 363 -23.93 -17.21 15.49
C ASN A 363 -24.25 -15.72 15.54
N ILE A 364 -25.54 -15.38 15.50
CA ILE A 364 -26.05 -14.03 15.71
C ILE A 364 -27.29 -14.11 16.58
N TYR A 365 -27.35 -13.28 17.63
CA TYR A 365 -28.50 -13.20 18.52
C TYR A 365 -28.83 -11.74 18.86
N PRO A 366 -30.08 -11.27 18.68
CA PRO A 366 -31.22 -11.96 18.07
C PRO A 366 -30.96 -12.41 16.63
N ALA A 367 -31.70 -13.41 16.16
CA ALA A 367 -31.49 -13.94 14.82
C ALA A 367 -31.78 -12.87 13.74
N PRO A 368 -31.02 -12.82 12.64
CA PRO A 368 -31.35 -11.95 11.52
C PRO A 368 -32.79 -12.20 11.03
N GLY A 369 -33.51 -11.12 10.78
CA GLY A 369 -34.92 -11.09 10.40
C GLY A 369 -35.90 -11.05 11.57
N SER A 370 -35.43 -11.18 12.81
CA SER A 370 -36.29 -11.15 14.00
C SER A 370 -36.65 -9.73 14.48
N ASP A 371 -37.68 -9.65 15.32
CA ASP A 371 -38.05 -8.45 16.05
C ASP A 371 -37.04 -8.17 17.19
N ILE A 372 -36.38 -7.02 17.13
CA ILE A 372 -35.35 -6.61 18.10
C ILE A 372 -35.88 -5.66 19.19
N THR A 373 -37.17 -5.32 19.20
CA THR A 373 -37.76 -4.35 20.15
C THR A 373 -37.50 -4.67 21.63
N GLY A 374 -37.37 -5.95 21.97
CA GLY A 374 -37.12 -6.43 23.34
C GLY A 374 -35.65 -6.54 23.75
N PHE A 375 -34.71 -6.21 22.89
CA PHE A 375 -33.28 -6.49 23.10
C PHE A 375 -32.49 -5.21 23.39
N ASP A 376 -31.44 -5.36 24.21
CA ASP A 376 -30.49 -4.30 24.53
C ASP A 376 -29.27 -4.32 23.61
N ARG A 377 -29.04 -5.43 22.89
CA ARG A 377 -27.87 -5.62 22.04
C ARG A 377 -28.08 -6.70 20.99
N ILE A 378 -27.26 -6.65 19.94
CA ILE A 378 -27.03 -7.75 19.00
C ILE A 378 -25.66 -8.35 19.30
N GLU A 379 -25.62 -9.64 19.60
CA GLU A 379 -24.41 -10.44 19.80
C GLU A 379 -24.04 -11.17 18.51
N ILE A 380 -22.80 -10.99 18.06
CA ILE A 380 -22.24 -11.64 16.87
C ILE A 380 -21.07 -12.51 17.34
N THR A 381 -21.12 -13.81 17.07
CA THR A 381 -20.04 -14.76 17.39
C THR A 381 -19.26 -15.11 16.14
N PHE A 382 -17.93 -15.05 16.24
CA PHE A 382 -16.99 -15.36 15.17
C PHE A 382 -16.29 -16.70 15.41
N SER A 383 -15.89 -17.37 14.33
CA SER A 383 -15.12 -18.62 14.40
C SER A 383 -13.69 -18.43 14.90
N HIS A 384 -13.18 -17.20 14.90
CA HIS A 384 -11.83 -16.84 15.34
C HIS A 384 -11.89 -15.68 16.32
N ARG A 385 -10.82 -15.54 17.12
CA ARG A 385 -10.56 -14.31 17.86
C ARG A 385 -10.32 -13.17 16.87
N MET A 386 -10.92 -12.02 17.12
CA MET A 386 -10.84 -10.83 16.28
C MET A 386 -9.96 -9.76 16.92
N ASN A 387 -9.32 -8.93 16.10
CA ASN A 387 -8.52 -7.76 16.54
C ASN A 387 -9.38 -6.53 16.87
N GLY A 388 -10.71 -6.66 16.80
CA GLY A 388 -11.66 -5.56 16.93
C GLY A 388 -12.36 -5.25 15.61
N SER A 389 -12.97 -4.06 15.54
CA SER A 389 -13.69 -3.59 14.35
C SER A 389 -13.52 -2.10 14.11
N TRP A 390 -13.36 -1.71 12.85
CA TRP A 390 -13.32 -0.29 12.45
C TRP A 390 -14.30 0.07 11.32
N GLY A 391 -15.21 -0.84 10.93
CA GLY A 391 -16.09 -0.59 9.80
C GLY A 391 -17.39 -1.37 9.81
N VAL A 392 -18.50 -0.68 10.03
CA VAL A 392 -19.82 -1.11 9.60
C VAL A 392 -20.27 -0.16 8.50
N GLN A 393 -20.88 -0.73 7.47
CA GLN A 393 -21.41 -0.01 6.32
C GLN A 393 -22.94 -0.01 6.37
N ARG A 394 -23.52 0.86 5.55
CA ARG A 394 -24.98 0.95 5.27
C ARG A 394 -25.64 -0.41 5.09
N THR A 395 -26.97 -0.40 5.02
CA THR A 395 -27.86 -1.58 4.98
C THR A 395 -27.42 -2.77 4.14
N GLY A 396 -26.67 -2.55 3.06
CA GLY A 396 -26.13 -3.61 2.20
C GLY A 396 -27.18 -4.23 1.27
N THR A 397 -28.41 -3.71 1.25
CA THR A 397 -29.54 -4.28 0.50
C THR A 397 -30.00 -3.43 -0.69
N GLY A 398 -29.61 -2.16 -0.78
CA GLY A 398 -30.07 -1.23 -1.82
C GLY A 398 -31.58 -0.92 -1.78
N ASP A 399 -32.32 -1.49 -0.81
CA ASP A 399 -33.75 -1.28 -0.62
C ASP A 399 -33.99 -0.03 0.23
N GLU A 400 -34.65 0.97 -0.36
CA GLU A 400 -34.96 2.25 0.30
C GLU A 400 -35.92 2.11 1.49
N ARG A 401 -36.57 0.95 1.66
CA ARG A 401 -37.43 0.65 2.81
C ARG A 401 -36.67 0.13 4.03
N VAL A 402 -35.36 -0.10 3.89
CA VAL A 402 -34.49 -0.57 4.97
C VAL A 402 -33.72 0.63 5.50
N GLU A 403 -33.90 0.90 6.79
CA GLU A 403 -33.20 1.95 7.50
C GLU A 403 -31.82 1.48 7.96
N TYR A 404 -30.85 2.38 8.02
CA TYR A 404 -29.50 2.03 8.45
C TYR A 404 -29.42 1.89 9.97
N LEU A 405 -29.02 0.70 10.45
CA LEU A 405 -28.98 0.41 11.89
C LEU A 405 -27.86 1.18 12.62
N PHE A 406 -26.67 1.36 12.02
CA PHE A 406 -25.49 1.87 12.74
C PHE A 406 -25.65 3.32 13.23
N ASP A 407 -25.93 4.26 12.32
CA ASP A 407 -26.01 5.70 12.63
C ASP A 407 -27.17 6.02 13.59
N VAL A 408 -28.11 5.09 13.73
CA VAL A 408 -29.34 5.26 14.50
C VAL A 408 -29.28 4.49 15.82
N MET A 409 -28.42 3.47 15.99
CA MET A 409 -28.55 2.57 17.13
C MET A 409 -27.32 2.28 17.97
N PHE A 410 -26.08 2.57 17.57
CA PHE A 410 -24.92 2.24 18.42
C PHE A 410 -23.79 3.27 18.35
N ASP A 411 -23.36 3.73 19.52
CA ASP A 411 -22.24 4.65 19.67
C ASP A 411 -20.88 3.91 19.68
N GLU A 412 -20.86 2.64 20.12
CA GLU A 412 -19.66 1.80 20.21
C GLU A 412 -19.98 0.30 20.00
N ILE A 413 -18.95 -0.49 19.64
CA ILE A 413 -19.00 -1.95 19.59
C ILE A 413 -18.17 -2.50 20.75
N GLU A 414 -18.80 -3.24 21.65
CA GLU A 414 -18.09 -3.93 22.73
C GLU A 414 -17.64 -5.32 22.29
N TRP A 415 -16.60 -5.85 22.94
CA TRP A 415 -16.04 -7.16 22.64
C TRP A 415 -15.97 -8.04 23.89
N SER A 416 -16.18 -9.35 23.71
CA SER A 416 -15.91 -10.32 24.77
C SER A 416 -14.42 -10.38 25.09
N GLU A 417 -14.10 -10.81 26.31
CA GLU A 417 -12.70 -10.92 26.80
C GLU A 417 -11.84 -11.83 25.91
N ASP A 418 -12.41 -12.91 25.39
CA ASP A 418 -11.73 -13.82 24.46
C ASP A 418 -11.68 -13.30 23.02
N GLY A 419 -12.33 -12.16 22.72
CA GLY A 419 -12.37 -11.51 21.42
C GLY A 419 -13.12 -12.29 20.33
N THR A 420 -13.93 -13.30 20.69
CA THR A 420 -14.70 -14.10 19.72
C THR A 420 -16.12 -13.58 19.52
N ARG A 421 -16.56 -12.60 20.32
CA ARG A 421 -17.89 -12.01 20.22
C ARG A 421 -17.85 -10.49 20.21
N ALA A 422 -18.62 -9.91 19.30
CA ALA A 422 -18.94 -8.49 19.28
C ALA A 422 -20.36 -8.26 19.79
N TYR A 423 -20.55 -7.19 20.54
CA TYR A 423 -21.83 -6.74 21.06
C TYR A 423 -22.14 -5.36 20.49
N LEU A 424 -23.13 -5.29 19.60
CA LEU A 424 -23.68 -4.03 19.09
C LEU A 424 -24.77 -3.57 20.05
N LEU A 425 -24.52 -2.52 20.83
CA LEU A 425 -25.45 -2.03 21.86
C LEU A 425 -26.59 -1.24 21.22
N LEU A 426 -27.84 -1.57 21.49
CA LEU A 426 -29.00 -0.91 20.88
C LEU A 426 -29.44 0.31 21.68
N ASP A 427 -29.47 1.48 21.04
CA ASP A 427 -30.08 2.70 21.57
C ASP A 427 -31.60 2.69 21.35
N LYS A 428 -32.32 2.26 22.40
CA LYS A 428 -33.78 2.07 22.37
C LYS A 428 -34.56 3.35 22.08
N ASP A 429 -34.02 4.52 22.42
CA ASP A 429 -34.72 5.79 22.23
C ASP A 429 -34.78 6.21 20.76
N LYS A 430 -33.92 5.60 19.92
CA LYS A 430 -33.84 5.86 18.48
C LYS A 430 -34.49 4.77 17.62
N ILE A 431 -35.09 3.76 18.25
CA ILE A 431 -35.76 2.65 17.56
C ILE A 431 -37.20 3.03 17.21
N GLU A 432 -37.49 3.14 15.92
CA GLU A 432 -38.86 3.37 15.44
C GLU A 432 -39.63 2.05 15.35
N PRO A 433 -40.87 1.95 15.86
CA PRO A 433 -41.71 0.77 15.68
C PRO A 433 -42.18 0.58 14.23
N GLY A 434 -42.21 -0.66 13.76
CA GLY A 434 -42.68 -1.03 12.42
C GLY A 434 -41.62 -0.87 11.32
N THR A 435 -40.35 -0.75 11.70
CA THR A 435 -39.23 -0.43 10.80
C THR A 435 -38.36 -1.65 10.56
N VAL A 436 -37.85 -1.78 9.34
CA VAL A 436 -36.81 -2.76 9.01
C VAL A 436 -35.48 -2.06 9.03
N TYR A 437 -34.56 -2.56 9.83
CA TYR A 437 -33.20 -2.05 9.88
C TYR A 437 -32.23 -3.03 9.26
N GLY A 438 -31.18 -2.48 8.64
CA GLY A 438 -30.09 -3.26 8.06
C GLY A 438 -28.73 -2.70 8.43
N LEU A 439 -27.73 -3.58 8.47
CA LEU A 439 -26.32 -3.20 8.51
C LEU A 439 -25.49 -4.19 7.70
N ARG A 440 -24.35 -3.73 7.22
CA ARG A 440 -23.33 -4.57 6.62
C ARG A 440 -22.06 -4.50 7.44
N LEU A 441 -21.59 -5.63 7.96
CA LEU A 441 -20.23 -5.73 8.49
C LEU A 441 -19.26 -5.56 7.33
N TYR A 442 -18.38 -4.56 7.38
CA TYR A 442 -17.39 -4.37 6.32
C TYR A 442 -16.29 -5.42 6.51
N PRO A 443 -16.12 -6.41 5.61
CA PRO A 443 -15.26 -7.54 5.92
C PRO A 443 -13.77 -7.18 6.19
N PRO A 444 -13.14 -6.26 5.44
CA PRO A 444 -11.81 -5.72 5.78
C PRO A 444 -11.75 -4.94 7.10
N GLY A 445 -12.91 -4.55 7.64
CA GLY A 445 -13.05 -3.94 8.95
C GLY A 445 -13.29 -4.88 10.11
N PHE A 446 -13.35 -6.19 9.85
CA PHE A 446 -13.45 -7.24 10.85
C PHE A 446 -12.38 -8.30 10.58
N CYS A 447 -11.21 -8.15 11.20
CA CYS A 447 -10.08 -9.04 10.99
C CYS A 447 -9.83 -9.95 12.20
N SER A 448 -9.44 -11.20 11.95
CA SER A 448 -8.96 -12.11 12.97
C SER A 448 -7.68 -11.59 13.64
N SER A 449 -7.30 -12.18 14.76
CA SER A 449 -6.00 -11.94 15.41
C SER A 449 -4.80 -12.39 14.56
N THR A 450 -5.04 -13.04 13.43
CA THR A 450 -4.05 -13.43 12.42
C THR A 450 -4.18 -12.59 11.13
N HIS A 451 -4.90 -11.46 11.19
CA HIS A 451 -5.07 -10.49 10.10
C HIS A 451 -5.87 -10.99 8.88
N PHE A 452 -6.69 -12.04 9.03
CA PHE A 452 -7.61 -12.48 7.98
C PHE A 452 -8.96 -11.76 8.12
N PRO A 453 -9.50 -11.12 7.06
CA PRO A 453 -10.78 -10.44 7.08
C PRO A 453 -11.90 -11.46 7.13
N LEU A 454 -13.03 -11.02 7.68
CA LEU A 454 -14.28 -11.75 7.71
C LEU A 454 -14.64 -12.26 6.30
N ASP A 455 -15.15 -13.48 6.23
CA ASP A 455 -15.74 -14.00 5.03
C ASP A 455 -17.03 -13.23 4.71
N GLU A 456 -17.24 -12.84 3.45
CA GLU A 456 -18.38 -12.00 3.05
C GLU A 456 -19.75 -12.67 3.28
N ARG A 457 -19.77 -13.99 3.48
CA ARG A 457 -21.00 -14.74 3.80
C ARG A 457 -21.57 -14.23 5.12
N CYS A 458 -22.84 -13.80 5.08
CA CYS A 458 -23.60 -13.28 6.21
C CYS A 458 -23.12 -11.91 6.75
N ALA A 459 -22.40 -11.13 5.95
CA ALA A 459 -22.02 -9.76 6.33
C ALA A 459 -23.21 -8.79 6.39
N ASN A 460 -24.27 -9.04 5.62
CA ASN A 460 -25.50 -8.23 5.63
C ASN A 460 -26.50 -8.79 6.64
N LEU A 461 -26.88 -7.99 7.63
CA LEU A 461 -27.83 -8.34 8.67
C LEU A 461 -29.06 -7.46 8.57
N LEU A 462 -30.24 -8.07 8.74
CA LEU A 462 -31.53 -7.39 8.76
C LEU A 462 -32.24 -7.68 10.07
N PHE A 463 -33.00 -6.70 10.58
CA PHE A 463 -33.78 -6.78 11.80
C PHE A 463 -35.10 -6.01 11.64
N ARG A 464 -36.10 -6.33 12.46
CA ARG A 464 -37.42 -5.67 12.43
C ARG A 464 -37.76 -5.11 13.80
N THR A 465 -38.68 -4.18 13.85
CA THR A 465 -39.24 -3.66 15.11
C THR A 465 -40.77 -3.72 15.05
N GLY A 466 -41.40 -4.27 16.08
CA GLY A 466 -42.87 -4.39 16.14
C GLY A 466 -43.44 -5.53 15.28
N PRO A 467 -44.78 -5.69 15.30
CA PRO A 467 -45.43 -6.86 14.71
C PRO A 467 -45.27 -6.92 13.18
N ASP A 468 -45.05 -8.14 12.68
CA ASP A 468 -44.81 -8.43 11.25
C ASP A 468 -45.76 -7.67 10.32
N ARG A 469 -45.21 -6.74 9.54
CA ARG A 469 -45.81 -6.37 8.27
C ARG A 469 -45.23 -7.31 7.21
N ASP A 470 -46.12 -7.97 6.47
CA ASP A 470 -45.77 -8.80 5.32
C ASP A 470 -44.87 -8.01 4.36
N ILE A 471 -43.57 -8.27 4.42
CA ILE A 471 -42.64 -7.89 3.37
C ILE A 471 -42.37 -9.17 2.61
N CYS A 472 -42.98 -9.28 1.42
CA CYS A 472 -42.72 -10.34 0.47
C CYS A 472 -41.21 -10.52 0.28
N THR A 473 -40.68 -11.63 0.79
CA THR A 473 -39.48 -12.25 0.24
C THR A 473 -39.89 -12.90 -1.08
N GLU A 474 -39.67 -12.24 -2.20
CA GLU A 474 -39.67 -12.95 -3.48
C GLU A 474 -38.42 -13.87 -3.54
N PRO A 475 -38.55 -15.03 -4.20
CA PRO A 475 -37.65 -16.18 -4.06
C PRO A 475 -36.24 -15.98 -4.63
#